data_AF-A0A2D5I2L6-F1
#
_entry.id   AF-A0A2D5I2L6-F1
#
_cell.length_a   1.000
_cell.length_b   1.000
_cell.length_c   1.000
_cell.angle_alpha   90.00
_cell.angle_beta   90.00
_cell.angle_gamma   90.00
#
_symmetry.space_group_name_H-M   'P 1'
#
loop_
_entity.id
_entity.type
_entity.pdbx_description
1 polymer ?
#
loop_
_entity_poly.entity_id
_entity_poly.type
_entity_poly.pdbx_seq_one_letter_code
_entity_poly.pdbx_strand_id
1 'polypeptide(L)'
;MRSLSRLLRNILVILVSGLLFSCANINQNYSLLTNHFSILKKAKSISDLKKNDSFNPDLKKRLELIQEIKSFAVKNLSLRKTSSYSTYFDLGREAVVWNVLSVKKNSLKLDNWCYFIAGCFSYKSFYEKEKAEIFSNSLVTTKNREVAIIPIAAYSTLGWSDIFGGDPVLNTFIWNDEASLVRLIIHEMSHQKVFVKNDTVFNESLATFIEEKGVKAWYEKSKDDDEFHDYLKKKANRIKETRFSKRLKTS
;
A
#
# COMPACT_ATOMS: atom_id res chain seq x y z
N MET A 1 -22.94 31.35 41.56
CA MET A 1 -23.33 29.93 41.38
C MET A 1 -23.78 29.59 39.94
N ARG A 2 -24.68 30.35 39.30
CA ARG A 2 -25.17 30.06 37.93
C ARG A 2 -24.11 30.18 36.81
N SER A 3 -23.04 30.96 36.98
CA SER A 3 -21.95 31.06 36.00
C SER A 3 -20.97 29.88 36.08
N LEU A 4 -20.63 29.42 37.29
CA LEU A 4 -19.74 28.29 37.53
C LEU A 4 -20.31 26.97 36.99
N SER A 5 -21.63 26.75 37.14
CA SER A 5 -22.31 25.57 36.58
C SER A 5 -22.39 25.60 35.05
N ARG A 6 -22.51 26.77 34.42
CA ARG A 6 -22.43 26.92 32.96
C ARG A 6 -21.02 26.67 32.45
N LEU A 7 -20.00 27.11 33.18
CA LEU A 7 -18.58 26.93 32.83
C LEU A 7 -18.18 25.45 32.91
N LEU A 8 -18.56 24.75 33.98
CA LEU A 8 -18.35 23.31 34.14
C LEU A 8 -19.09 22.49 33.07
N ARG A 9 -20.33 22.87 32.73
CA ARG A 9 -21.09 22.24 31.65
C ARG A 9 -20.42 22.42 30.28
N ASN A 10 -19.91 23.63 30.00
CA ASN A 10 -19.21 23.89 28.74
C ASN A 10 -17.88 23.12 28.65
N ILE A 11 -17.13 23.02 29.75
CA ILE A 11 -15.91 22.19 29.82
C ILE A 11 -16.25 20.72 29.57
N LEU A 12 -17.30 20.19 30.22
CA LEU A 12 -17.74 18.81 30.02
C LEU A 12 -18.15 18.56 28.56
N VAL A 13 -18.89 19.48 27.94
CA VAL A 13 -19.30 19.37 26.52
C VAL A 13 -18.08 19.40 25.59
N ILE A 14 -17.09 20.26 25.86
CA ILE A 14 -15.83 20.31 25.08
C ILE A 14 -15.04 19.01 25.24
N LEU A 15 -14.95 18.48 26.46
CA LEU A 15 -14.19 17.27 26.78
C LEU A 15 -14.85 16.03 26.15
N VAL A 16 -16.18 15.92 26.25
CA VAL A 16 -16.97 14.87 25.58
C VAL A 16 -16.89 14.99 24.05
N SER A 17 -16.98 16.21 23.50
CA SER A 17 -16.85 16.42 22.05
C SER A 17 -15.45 16.07 21.54
N GLY A 18 -14.40 16.36 22.33
CA GLY A 18 -13.02 15.98 22.05
C GLY A 18 -12.82 14.45 22.09
N LEU A 19 -13.42 13.77 23.07
CA LEU A 19 -13.39 12.31 23.18
C LEU A 19 -14.10 11.64 21.98
N LEU A 20 -15.23 12.17 21.53
CA LEU A 20 -15.98 11.62 20.38
C LEU A 20 -15.22 11.81 19.05
N PHE A 21 -14.58 12.96 18.83
CA PHE A 21 -13.75 13.20 17.64
C PHE A 21 -12.48 12.34 17.61
N SER A 22 -11.93 12.03 18.78
CA SER A 22 -10.75 11.18 18.93
C SER A 22 -11.10 9.71 18.66
N CYS A 23 -12.22 9.20 19.19
CA CYS A 23 -12.64 7.80 19.02
C CYS A 23 -12.85 7.39 17.54
N ALA A 24 -13.43 8.26 16.71
CA ALA A 24 -13.71 7.93 15.31
C ALA A 24 -12.43 7.75 14.46
N ASN A 25 -11.39 8.57 14.71
CA ASN A 25 -10.10 8.44 14.00
C ASN A 25 -9.20 7.35 14.60
N ILE A 26 -9.28 7.09 15.91
CA ILE A 26 -8.54 6.02 16.59
C ILE A 26 -9.02 4.65 16.10
N ASN A 27 -10.34 4.43 16.01
CA ASN A 27 -10.91 3.14 15.62
C ASN A 27 -10.46 2.66 14.24
N GLN A 28 -10.25 3.58 13.29
CA GLN A 28 -9.85 3.20 11.95
C GLN A 28 -8.37 2.85 11.83
N ASN A 29 -7.48 3.59 12.51
CA ASN A 29 -6.05 3.25 12.55
C ASN A 29 -5.81 1.93 13.27
N TYR A 30 -6.57 1.72 14.34
CA TYR A 30 -6.60 0.46 15.06
C TYR A 30 -7.06 -0.69 14.15
N SER A 31 -8.03 -0.45 13.26
CA SER A 31 -8.46 -1.45 12.28
C SER A 31 -7.35 -1.83 11.29
N LEU A 32 -6.58 -0.88 10.75
CA LEU A 32 -5.48 -1.21 9.82
C LEU A 32 -4.37 -2.02 10.51
N LEU A 33 -3.99 -1.63 11.73
CA LEU A 33 -2.98 -2.35 12.51
C LEU A 33 -3.44 -3.75 12.90
N THR A 34 -4.63 -3.89 13.49
CA THR A 34 -5.16 -5.19 13.92
C THR A 34 -5.34 -6.16 12.76
N ASN A 35 -5.77 -5.65 11.59
CA ASN A 35 -5.86 -6.46 10.39
C ASN A 35 -4.48 -6.88 9.85
N HIS A 36 -3.48 -5.99 9.88
CA HIS A 36 -2.11 -6.39 9.53
C HIS A 36 -1.56 -7.46 10.48
N PHE A 37 -1.77 -7.33 11.80
CA PHE A 37 -1.39 -8.38 12.75
C PHE A 37 -2.12 -9.71 12.48
N SER A 38 -3.40 -9.67 12.09
CA SER A 38 -4.15 -10.86 11.68
C SER A 38 -3.53 -11.53 10.44
N ILE A 39 -3.07 -10.74 9.47
CA ILE A 39 -2.31 -11.22 8.31
C ILE A 39 -1.01 -11.90 8.75
N LEU A 40 -0.19 -11.22 9.56
CA LEU A 40 1.09 -11.75 10.04
C LEU A 40 0.92 -13.07 10.80
N LYS A 41 -0.08 -13.16 11.67
CA LYS A 41 -0.38 -14.36 12.46
C LYS A 41 -0.76 -15.56 11.59
N LYS A 42 -1.41 -15.34 10.45
CA LYS A 42 -1.87 -16.39 9.53
C LYS A 42 -0.85 -16.71 8.42
N ALA A 43 0.13 -15.85 8.22
CA ALA A 43 1.17 -16.04 7.22
C ALA A 43 2.04 -17.26 7.57
N LYS A 44 2.33 -18.07 6.55
CA LYS A 44 3.16 -19.29 6.68
C LYS A 44 4.54 -19.02 6.12
N SER A 45 5.58 -19.60 6.73
CA SER A 45 6.95 -19.46 6.22
C SER A 45 7.08 -20.07 4.82
N ILE A 46 7.67 -19.33 3.89
CA ILE A 46 7.94 -19.84 2.54
C ILE A 46 8.91 -21.03 2.59
N SER A 47 9.85 -21.04 3.53
CA SER A 47 10.77 -22.18 3.71
C SER A 47 10.05 -23.46 4.05
N ASP A 48 8.98 -23.37 4.85
CA ASP A 48 8.24 -24.52 5.33
C ASP A 48 7.23 -24.98 4.29
N LEU A 49 6.61 -24.04 3.58
CA LEU A 49 5.75 -24.36 2.42
C LEU A 49 6.52 -25.12 1.33
N LYS A 50 7.78 -24.76 1.06
CA LYS A 50 8.60 -25.43 0.04
C LYS A 50 8.94 -26.89 0.34
N LYS A 51 8.95 -27.27 1.63
CA LYS A 51 9.24 -28.64 2.10
C LYS A 51 8.01 -29.56 2.03
N ASN A 52 6.82 -29.02 1.79
CA ASN A 52 5.60 -29.79 1.72
C ASN A 52 5.35 -30.26 0.28
N ASP A 53 5.43 -31.57 0.04
CA ASP A 53 5.25 -32.17 -1.29
C ASP A 53 3.81 -32.06 -1.83
N SER A 54 2.83 -31.80 -0.96
CA SER A 54 1.44 -31.53 -1.37
C SER A 54 1.18 -30.07 -1.76
N PHE A 55 2.21 -29.21 -1.71
CA PHE A 55 2.09 -27.80 -2.02
C PHE A 55 1.98 -27.54 -3.52
N ASN A 56 1.11 -26.59 -3.91
CA ASN A 56 0.88 -26.26 -5.32
C ASN A 56 2.20 -25.91 -6.04
N PRO A 57 2.60 -26.66 -7.09
CA PRO A 57 3.86 -26.44 -7.80
C PRO A 57 4.00 -25.06 -8.45
N ASP A 58 2.92 -24.49 -8.97
CA ASP A 58 2.95 -23.16 -9.59
C ASP A 58 3.15 -22.09 -8.52
N LEU A 59 2.43 -22.18 -7.41
CA LEU A 59 2.62 -21.27 -6.28
C LEU A 59 4.07 -21.35 -5.75
N LYS A 60 4.67 -22.55 -5.70
CA LYS A 60 6.07 -22.74 -5.30
C LYS A 60 7.04 -21.96 -6.20
N LYS A 61 6.90 -22.09 -7.53
CA LYS A 61 7.73 -21.34 -8.50
C LYS A 61 7.58 -19.83 -8.34
N ARG A 62 6.37 -19.35 -8.09
CA ARG A 62 6.09 -17.92 -7.92
C ARG A 62 6.71 -17.37 -6.62
N LEU A 63 6.67 -18.14 -5.54
CA LEU A 63 7.36 -17.79 -4.30
C LEU A 63 8.88 -17.83 -4.45
N GLU A 64 9.42 -18.76 -5.24
CA GLU A 64 10.84 -18.82 -5.61
C GLU A 64 11.29 -17.55 -6.34
N LEU A 65 10.56 -17.16 -7.39
CA LEU A 65 10.82 -15.91 -8.10
C LEU A 65 10.85 -14.69 -7.16
N ILE A 66 9.88 -14.57 -6.24
CA ILE A 66 9.88 -13.47 -5.27
C ILE A 66 11.11 -13.50 -4.33
N GLN A 67 11.57 -14.69 -3.91
CA GLN A 67 12.82 -14.80 -3.13
C GLN A 67 14.03 -14.34 -3.93
N GLU A 68 14.08 -14.65 -5.22
CA GLU A 68 15.16 -14.24 -6.12
C GLU A 68 15.18 -12.72 -6.33
N ILE A 69 14.01 -12.13 -6.58
CA ILE A 69 13.83 -10.67 -6.70
C ILE A 69 14.27 -9.97 -5.41
N LYS A 70 13.83 -10.46 -4.24
CA LYS A 70 14.25 -9.93 -2.93
C LYS A 70 15.77 -10.00 -2.76
N SER A 71 16.37 -11.14 -3.08
CA SER A 71 17.82 -11.36 -3.00
C SER A 71 18.59 -10.38 -3.90
N PHE A 72 18.11 -10.18 -5.12
CA PHE A 72 18.65 -9.19 -6.06
C PHE A 72 18.51 -7.76 -5.53
N ALA A 73 17.34 -7.38 -5.03
CA ALA A 73 17.12 -6.03 -4.50
C ALA A 73 18.09 -5.70 -3.35
N VAL A 74 18.40 -6.67 -2.48
CA VAL A 74 19.41 -6.50 -1.43
C VAL A 74 20.84 -6.44 -2.00
N LYS A 75 21.22 -7.40 -2.84
CA LYS A 75 22.61 -7.54 -3.30
C LYS A 75 23.03 -6.52 -4.37
N ASN A 76 22.14 -6.24 -5.30
CA ASN A 76 22.42 -5.44 -6.50
C ASN A 76 21.97 -3.99 -6.36
N LEU A 77 20.90 -3.73 -5.59
CA LEU A 77 20.36 -2.37 -5.41
C LEU A 77 20.65 -1.81 -4.00
N SER A 78 21.34 -2.55 -3.14
CA SER A 78 21.67 -2.14 -1.77
C SER A 78 20.45 -1.76 -0.91
N LEU A 79 19.28 -2.34 -1.22
CA LEU A 79 18.09 -2.20 -0.40
C LEU A 79 18.26 -2.94 0.93
N ARG A 80 17.48 -2.52 1.93
CA ARG A 80 17.58 -3.06 3.27
C ARG A 80 17.20 -4.54 3.27
N LYS A 81 18.04 -5.38 3.89
CA LYS A 81 17.69 -6.77 4.19
C LYS A 81 16.66 -6.78 5.33
N THR A 82 15.46 -7.29 5.06
CA THR A 82 14.36 -7.45 6.01
C THR A 82 13.74 -8.84 5.90
N SER A 83 12.88 -9.18 6.85
CA SER A 83 12.02 -10.36 6.88
C SER A 83 10.87 -10.26 5.88
N SER A 84 10.53 -9.07 5.38
CA SER A 84 9.46 -8.90 4.39
C SER A 84 9.64 -9.82 3.18
N TYR A 85 8.54 -10.39 2.72
CA TYR A 85 8.43 -11.40 1.68
C TYR A 85 9.06 -12.75 2.02
N SER A 86 9.34 -13.08 3.29
CA SER A 86 9.78 -14.44 3.69
C SER A 86 8.61 -15.36 4.05
N THR A 87 7.40 -14.83 4.15
CA THR A 87 6.17 -15.56 4.49
C THR A 87 5.12 -15.36 3.40
N TYR A 88 4.14 -16.25 3.31
CA TYR A 88 3.02 -16.19 2.36
C TYR A 88 1.69 -16.28 3.10
N PHE A 89 0.73 -15.46 2.68
CA PHE A 89 -0.65 -15.55 3.13
C PHE A 89 -1.62 -15.37 1.95
N ASP A 90 -2.53 -16.33 1.79
CA ASP A 90 -3.67 -16.15 0.90
C ASP A 90 -4.75 -15.33 1.62
N LEU A 91 -4.88 -14.07 1.22
CA LEU A 91 -5.83 -13.12 1.79
C LEU A 91 -7.28 -13.42 1.36
N GLY A 92 -7.48 -14.21 0.29
CA GLY A 92 -8.80 -14.57 -0.22
C GLY A 92 -9.59 -13.42 -0.86
N ARG A 93 -8.92 -12.34 -1.26
CA ARG A 93 -9.54 -11.16 -1.90
C ARG A 93 -8.59 -10.43 -2.86
N GLU A 94 -9.12 -9.48 -3.62
CA GLU A 94 -8.40 -8.78 -4.71
C GLU A 94 -7.40 -7.71 -4.24
N ALA A 95 -7.57 -7.15 -3.04
CA ALA A 95 -6.74 -6.05 -2.54
C ALA A 95 -6.40 -6.21 -1.06
N VAL A 96 -5.21 -5.76 -0.68
CA VAL A 96 -4.82 -5.74 0.74
C VAL A 96 -5.49 -4.59 1.47
N VAL A 97 -5.69 -3.44 0.81
CA VAL A 97 -6.47 -2.29 1.28
C VAL A 97 -7.10 -1.55 0.09
N TRP A 98 -8.08 -0.69 0.37
CA TRP A 98 -8.67 0.24 -0.59
C TRP A 98 -8.32 1.67 -0.18
N ASN A 99 -7.59 2.37 -1.05
CA ASN A 99 -7.21 3.76 -0.83
C ASN A 99 -8.26 4.69 -1.43
N VAL A 100 -8.76 5.62 -0.61
CA VAL A 100 -9.63 6.70 -1.04
C VAL A 100 -8.80 7.94 -1.28
N LEU A 101 -8.85 8.46 -2.51
CA LEU A 101 -8.27 9.74 -2.91
C LEU A 101 -9.40 10.74 -3.11
N SER A 102 -9.20 11.98 -2.66
CA SER A 102 -10.22 13.03 -2.72
C SER A 102 -9.59 14.33 -3.18
N VAL A 103 -10.26 15.04 -4.08
CA VAL A 103 -9.89 16.40 -4.51
C VAL A 103 -11.11 17.32 -4.43
N LYS A 104 -10.87 18.63 -4.36
CA LYS A 104 -11.93 19.60 -4.67
C LYS A 104 -12.26 19.52 -6.16
N LYS A 105 -13.50 19.83 -6.54
CA LYS A 105 -13.88 20.02 -7.94
C LYS A 105 -12.91 20.97 -8.64
N ASN A 106 -12.51 20.63 -9.86
CA ASN A 106 -11.54 21.39 -10.69
C ASN A 106 -10.16 21.58 -10.04
N SER A 107 -9.75 20.66 -9.16
CA SER A 107 -8.42 20.67 -8.52
C SER A 107 -7.75 19.31 -8.70
N LEU A 108 -6.44 19.32 -8.89
CA LEU A 108 -5.61 18.12 -8.83
C LEU A 108 -4.92 17.95 -7.46
N LYS A 109 -5.15 18.88 -6.53
CA LYS A 109 -4.59 18.83 -5.19
C LYS A 109 -5.39 17.84 -4.33
N LEU A 110 -4.74 16.72 -4.01
CA LEU A 110 -5.26 15.70 -3.10
C LEU A 110 -5.45 16.25 -1.69
N ASP A 111 -6.54 15.85 -1.05
CA ASP A 111 -6.71 15.99 0.39
C ASP A 111 -5.66 15.12 1.11
N ASN A 112 -5.26 15.57 2.30
CA ASN A 112 -4.32 14.85 3.15
C ASN A 112 -5.01 14.34 4.41
N TRP A 113 -4.61 13.15 4.85
CA TRP A 113 -5.05 12.53 6.09
C TRP A 113 -3.84 12.26 6.99
N CYS A 114 -3.87 12.80 8.20
CA CYS A 114 -2.72 12.79 9.10
C CYS A 114 -2.90 11.81 10.26
N TYR A 115 -1.81 11.10 10.54
CA TYR A 115 -1.69 10.11 11.60
C TYR A 115 -0.53 10.50 12.51
N PHE A 116 -0.71 10.38 13.82
CA PHE A 116 0.26 10.86 14.82
C PHE A 116 1.68 10.31 14.56
N ILE A 117 1.78 9.00 14.36
CA ILE A 117 3.05 8.31 14.16
C ILE A 117 3.50 8.43 12.70
N ALA A 118 2.65 8.01 11.75
CA ALA A 118 3.02 7.83 10.34
C ALA A 118 3.04 9.13 9.50
N GLY A 119 2.51 10.24 10.03
CA GLY A 119 2.43 11.51 9.30
C GLY A 119 1.21 11.60 8.40
N CYS A 120 1.26 12.54 7.45
CA CYS A 120 0.18 12.81 6.52
C CYS A 120 0.37 12.09 5.19
N PHE A 121 -0.71 11.49 4.69
CA PHE A 121 -0.76 10.82 3.40
C PHE A 121 -1.81 11.47 2.50
N SER A 122 -1.56 11.51 1.20
CA SER A 122 -2.51 12.01 0.18
C SER A 122 -3.60 11.00 -0.22
N TYR A 123 -3.84 10.00 0.64
CA TYR A 123 -4.91 9.02 0.53
C TYR A 123 -5.35 8.56 1.94
N LYS A 124 -6.55 7.99 2.04
CA LYS A 124 -7.03 7.32 3.26
C LYS A 124 -7.30 5.84 2.97
N SER A 125 -6.66 4.95 3.73
CA SER A 125 -6.77 3.51 3.52
C SER A 125 -7.88 2.85 4.34
N PHE A 126 -8.51 1.84 3.77
CA PHE A 126 -9.55 1.02 4.40
C PHE A 126 -9.26 -0.47 4.17
N TYR A 127 -9.45 -1.29 5.20
CA TYR A 127 -9.33 -2.74 5.08
C TYR A 127 -10.58 -3.40 4.48
N GLU A 128 -11.73 -2.73 4.50
CA GLU A 128 -12.99 -3.22 3.92
C GLU A 128 -13.43 -2.25 2.82
N LYS A 129 -13.73 -2.78 1.64
CA LYS A 129 -14.17 -2.00 0.47
C LYS A 129 -15.42 -1.19 0.78
N GLU A 130 -16.41 -1.80 1.44
CA GLU A 130 -17.66 -1.14 1.82
C GLU A 130 -17.43 0.11 2.67
N LYS A 131 -16.47 0.05 3.62
CA LYS A 131 -16.12 1.23 4.44
C LYS A 131 -15.48 2.34 3.60
N ALA A 132 -14.68 1.98 2.58
CA ALA A 132 -14.13 2.95 1.63
C ALA A 132 -15.24 3.61 0.79
N GLU A 133 -16.24 2.83 0.37
CA GLU A 133 -17.40 3.31 -0.40
C GLU A 133 -18.29 4.25 0.42
N ILE A 134 -18.64 3.85 1.66
CA ILE A 134 -19.40 4.70 2.59
C ILE A 134 -18.66 6.03 2.84
N PHE A 135 -17.36 5.97 3.10
CA PHE A 135 -16.57 7.18 3.32
C PHE A 135 -16.50 8.05 2.06
N SER A 136 -16.30 7.45 0.89
CA SER A 136 -16.27 8.15 -0.39
C SER A 136 -17.59 8.88 -0.67
N ASN A 137 -18.71 8.19 -0.46
CA ASN A 137 -20.05 8.78 -0.60
C ASN A 137 -20.24 9.96 0.37
N SER A 138 -19.77 9.84 1.62
CA SER A 138 -19.85 10.93 2.58
C SER A 138 -19.08 12.18 2.13
N LEU A 139 -17.90 12.02 1.50
CA LEU A 139 -17.11 13.14 1.00
C LEU A 139 -17.79 13.83 -0.19
N VAL A 140 -18.41 13.06 -1.08
CA VAL A 140 -19.18 13.59 -2.21
C VAL A 140 -20.38 14.40 -1.71
N THR A 141 -21.19 13.82 -0.81
CA THR A 141 -22.45 14.44 -0.36
C THR A 141 -22.26 15.60 0.61
N THR A 142 -21.33 15.51 1.55
CA THR A 142 -21.18 16.52 2.61
C THR A 142 -20.13 17.58 2.31
N LYS A 143 -19.16 17.28 1.42
CA LYS A 143 -18.02 18.16 1.13
C LYS A 143 -17.85 18.48 -0.36
N ASN A 144 -18.76 18.04 -1.22
CA ASN A 144 -18.75 18.31 -2.67
C ASN A 144 -17.39 17.98 -3.32
N ARG A 145 -16.86 16.79 -3.01
CA ARG A 145 -15.55 16.30 -3.49
C ARG A 145 -15.67 15.39 -4.70
N GLU A 146 -14.60 15.30 -5.47
CA GLU A 146 -14.38 14.24 -6.45
C GLU A 146 -13.49 13.18 -5.81
N VAL A 147 -13.91 11.92 -5.90
CA VAL A 147 -13.31 10.83 -5.13
C VAL A 147 -12.99 9.64 -6.03
N ALA A 148 -11.87 8.98 -5.79
CA ALA A 148 -11.51 7.70 -6.41
C ALA A 148 -11.17 6.67 -5.33
N ILE A 149 -11.63 5.44 -5.52
CA ILE A 149 -11.24 4.29 -4.70
C ILE A 149 -10.28 3.43 -5.53
N ILE A 150 -9.07 3.23 -5.01
CA ILE A 150 -8.02 2.47 -5.68
C ILE A 150 -7.74 1.20 -4.86
N PRO A 151 -7.95 0.00 -5.42
CA PRO A 151 -7.51 -1.24 -4.79
C PRO A 151 -5.98 -1.30 -4.79
N ILE A 152 -5.41 -1.62 -3.64
CA ILE A 152 -3.96 -1.72 -3.45
C ILE A 152 -3.57 -3.19 -3.31
N ALA A 153 -2.62 -3.64 -4.12
CA ALA A 153 -2.17 -5.02 -4.13
C ALA A 153 -1.20 -5.33 -2.98
N ALA A 154 -0.27 -4.42 -2.69
CA ALA A 154 0.68 -4.52 -1.59
C ALA A 154 0.96 -3.15 -0.98
N TYR A 155 1.48 -3.13 0.25
CA TYR A 155 2.05 -1.94 0.87
C TYR A 155 3.25 -2.34 1.73
N SER A 156 4.07 -1.34 2.04
CA SER A 156 5.20 -1.46 2.96
C SER A 156 4.82 -0.98 4.36
N THR A 157 5.15 -1.77 5.38
CA THR A 157 5.15 -1.30 6.78
C THR A 157 6.41 -0.53 7.14
N LEU A 158 7.25 -0.15 6.17
CA LEU A 158 8.51 0.57 6.42
C LEU A 158 9.48 -0.23 7.33
N GLY A 159 9.23 -1.53 7.51
CA GLY A 159 10.04 -2.43 8.32
C GLY A 159 9.70 -2.46 9.82
N TRP A 160 8.62 -1.83 10.30
CA TRP A 160 8.25 -1.99 11.73
C TRP A 160 7.71 -3.39 12.04
N SER A 161 7.16 -4.10 11.05
CA SER A 161 6.67 -5.47 11.20
C SER A 161 7.77 -6.53 11.10
N ASP A 162 9.03 -6.12 10.92
CA ASP A 162 10.17 -7.00 10.67
C ASP A 162 10.36 -8.08 11.75
N ILE A 163 10.19 -7.68 13.02
CA ILE A 163 10.27 -8.59 14.18
C ILE A 163 9.12 -9.62 14.23
N PHE A 164 8.06 -9.40 13.46
CA PHE A 164 6.89 -10.28 13.34
C PHE A 164 6.82 -11.01 11.99
N GLY A 165 7.92 -11.01 11.23
CA GLY A 165 8.03 -11.69 9.94
C GLY A 165 7.95 -10.78 8.71
N GLY A 166 7.80 -9.46 8.90
CA GLY A 166 7.76 -8.48 7.81
C GLY A 166 6.49 -8.55 6.96
N ASP A 167 6.44 -7.73 5.91
CA ASP A 167 5.29 -7.69 4.98
C ASP A 167 5.22 -9.00 4.18
N PRO A 168 4.16 -9.82 4.30
CA PRO A 168 4.12 -11.12 3.63
C PRO A 168 3.89 -11.01 2.13
N VAL A 169 4.20 -12.08 1.41
CA VAL A 169 3.71 -12.29 0.04
C VAL A 169 2.21 -12.59 0.09
N LEU A 170 1.43 -11.95 -0.78
CA LEU A 170 -0.03 -12.06 -0.81
C LEU A 170 -0.54 -12.57 -2.17
N ASN A 171 -1.69 -13.26 -2.14
CA ASN A 171 -2.41 -13.68 -3.36
C ASN A 171 -2.79 -12.50 -4.29
N THR A 172 -2.88 -11.29 -3.73
CA THR A 172 -3.24 -10.04 -4.43
C THR A 172 -2.25 -9.60 -5.51
N PHE A 173 -1.01 -10.09 -5.46
CA PHE A 173 0.01 -9.74 -6.45
C PHE A 173 0.86 -10.91 -6.93
N ILE A 174 0.91 -12.02 -6.18
CA ILE A 174 1.79 -13.16 -6.52
C ILE A 174 1.54 -13.75 -7.91
N TRP A 175 0.37 -13.53 -8.50
CA TRP A 175 -0.03 -14.02 -9.82
C TRP A 175 0.20 -13.01 -10.96
N ASN A 176 0.78 -11.85 -10.69
CA ASN A 176 1.17 -10.86 -11.71
C ASN A 176 2.40 -11.28 -12.53
N ASP A 177 2.52 -10.88 -13.79
CA ASP A 177 3.70 -11.21 -14.60
C ASP A 177 5.03 -10.81 -13.92
N GLU A 178 6.13 -11.48 -14.27
CA GLU A 178 7.43 -11.31 -13.60
C GLU A 178 7.86 -9.84 -13.49
N ALA A 179 7.77 -9.10 -14.60
CA ALA A 179 8.11 -7.69 -14.62
C ALA A 179 7.30 -6.88 -13.58
N SER A 180 6.02 -7.19 -13.41
CA SER A 180 5.17 -6.55 -12.40
C SER A 180 5.54 -6.96 -10.97
N LEU A 181 6.01 -8.19 -10.75
CA LEU A 181 6.55 -8.63 -9.45
C LEU A 181 7.86 -7.94 -9.11
N VAL A 182 8.81 -7.90 -10.05
CA VAL A 182 10.11 -7.21 -9.90
C VAL A 182 9.87 -5.76 -9.51
N ARG A 183 8.99 -5.10 -10.27
CA ARG A 183 8.57 -3.72 -10.08
C ARG A 183 8.02 -3.50 -8.66
N LEU A 184 6.98 -4.23 -8.30
CA LEU A 184 6.29 -4.07 -7.02
C LEU A 184 7.21 -4.35 -5.82
N ILE A 185 7.95 -5.45 -5.82
CA ILE A 185 8.80 -5.83 -4.69
C ILE A 185 9.89 -4.78 -4.46
N ILE A 186 10.53 -4.29 -5.53
CA ILE A 186 11.57 -3.25 -5.42
C ILE A 186 10.97 -1.93 -4.93
N HIS A 187 9.79 -1.53 -5.41
CA HIS A 187 9.08 -0.33 -4.94
C HIS A 187 8.82 -0.39 -3.43
N GLU A 188 8.19 -1.46 -2.96
CA GLU A 188 7.83 -1.59 -1.56
C GLU A 188 9.05 -1.77 -0.62
N MET A 189 10.10 -2.45 -1.09
CA MET A 189 11.38 -2.52 -0.36
C MET A 189 12.11 -1.16 -0.32
N SER A 190 11.90 -0.29 -1.31
CA SER A 190 12.49 1.06 -1.31
C SER A 190 11.94 1.91 -0.17
N HIS A 191 10.63 1.79 0.13
CA HIS A 191 10.01 2.43 1.29
C HIS A 191 10.61 2.00 2.64
N GLN A 192 11.15 0.77 2.73
CA GLN A 192 11.84 0.28 3.93
C GLN A 192 13.28 0.81 4.06
N LYS A 193 13.83 1.35 2.97
CA LYS A 193 15.17 1.95 2.92
C LYS A 193 15.11 3.45 3.19
N VAL A 194 14.20 4.17 2.53
CA VAL A 194 14.02 5.61 2.68
C VAL A 194 12.54 5.93 2.77
N PHE A 195 12.16 6.67 3.82
CA PHE A 195 10.82 7.22 3.99
C PHE A 195 10.91 8.57 4.69
N VAL A 196 10.32 9.61 4.11
CA VAL A 196 10.24 10.96 4.65
C VAL A 196 8.82 11.22 5.14
N LYS A 197 8.70 11.50 6.44
CA LYS A 197 7.40 11.78 7.07
C LYS A 197 6.76 13.02 6.44
N ASN A 198 5.46 12.95 6.17
CA ASN A 198 4.64 14.02 5.57
C ASN A 198 4.94 14.37 4.10
N ASP A 199 5.71 13.53 3.38
CA ASP A 199 6.02 13.78 1.96
C ASP A 199 5.70 12.56 1.07
N THR A 200 4.39 12.33 0.86
CA THR A 200 3.91 11.24 0.01
C THR A 200 4.46 11.33 -1.42
N VAL A 201 4.56 12.54 -1.97
CA VAL A 201 5.03 12.74 -3.35
C VAL A 201 6.50 12.32 -3.46
N PHE A 202 7.35 12.74 -2.53
CA PHE A 202 8.74 12.31 -2.50
C PHE A 202 8.87 10.79 -2.34
N ASN A 203 8.18 10.20 -1.37
CA ASN A 203 8.28 8.77 -1.08
C ASN A 203 7.89 7.91 -2.29
N GLU A 204 6.74 8.19 -2.91
CA GLU A 204 6.30 7.43 -4.09
C GLU A 204 7.20 7.69 -5.31
N SER A 205 7.68 8.92 -5.50
CA SER A 205 8.59 9.25 -6.61
C SER A 205 9.94 8.56 -6.47
N LEU A 206 10.50 8.53 -5.26
CA LEU A 206 11.76 7.84 -4.98
C LEU A 206 11.62 6.33 -5.15
N ALA A 207 10.56 5.73 -4.58
CA ALA A 207 10.29 4.32 -4.74
C ALA A 207 10.11 3.94 -6.22
N THR A 208 9.38 4.75 -6.99
CA THR A 208 9.21 4.57 -8.44
C THR A 208 10.55 4.70 -9.18
N PHE A 209 11.39 5.66 -8.81
CA PHE A 209 12.71 5.82 -9.43
C PHE A 209 13.60 4.58 -9.20
N ILE A 210 13.66 4.08 -7.96
CA ILE A 210 14.45 2.90 -7.61
C ILE A 210 13.88 1.65 -8.27
N GLU A 211 12.55 1.50 -8.28
CA GLU A 211 11.82 0.48 -9.02
C GLU A 211 12.25 0.46 -10.49
N GLU A 212 12.19 1.59 -11.19
CA GLU A 212 12.51 1.65 -12.63
C GLU A 212 13.96 1.27 -12.92
N LYS A 213 14.90 1.72 -12.08
CA LYS A 213 16.31 1.33 -12.19
C LYS A 213 16.51 -0.14 -11.86
N GLY A 214 15.79 -0.64 -10.87
CA GLY A 214 15.84 -2.03 -10.43
C GLY A 214 15.30 -3.01 -11.46
N VAL A 215 14.18 -2.69 -12.11
CA VAL A 215 13.63 -3.51 -13.20
C VAL A 215 14.61 -3.58 -14.36
N LYS A 216 15.18 -2.44 -14.77
CA LYS A 216 16.20 -2.42 -15.83
C LYS A 216 17.40 -3.32 -15.46
N ALA A 217 17.95 -3.15 -14.26
CA ALA A 217 19.10 -3.93 -13.81
C ALA A 217 18.79 -5.43 -13.62
N TRP A 218 17.55 -5.80 -13.30
CA TRP A 218 17.11 -7.19 -13.19
C TRP A 218 17.23 -7.92 -14.53
N TYR A 219 16.72 -7.30 -15.60
CA TYR A 219 16.72 -7.89 -16.93
C TYR A 219 18.08 -7.82 -17.63
N GLU A 220 18.89 -6.78 -17.37
CA GLU A 220 20.28 -6.73 -17.85
C GLU A 220 21.13 -7.89 -17.29
N LYS A 221 20.77 -8.42 -16.12
CA LYS A 221 21.46 -9.57 -15.49
C LYS A 221 21.08 -10.91 -16.15
N SER A 222 19.82 -11.11 -16.53
CA SER A 222 19.35 -12.37 -17.12
C SER A 222 19.71 -12.53 -18.60
N LYS A 223 20.15 -11.43 -19.27
CA LYS A 223 20.29 -11.35 -20.73
C LYS A 223 18.98 -11.63 -21.48
N ASP A 224 17.86 -11.39 -20.81
CA ASP A 224 16.53 -11.57 -21.38
C ASP A 224 16.00 -10.22 -21.89
N ASP A 225 16.50 -9.83 -23.05
CA ASP A 225 16.13 -8.55 -23.69
C ASP A 225 14.67 -8.56 -24.15
N ASP A 226 14.11 -9.72 -24.51
CA ASP A 226 12.75 -9.86 -25.01
C ASP A 226 11.71 -9.59 -23.91
N GLU A 227 11.89 -10.14 -22.71
CA GLU A 227 11.01 -9.82 -21.57
C GLU A 227 11.13 -8.36 -21.13
N PHE A 228 12.33 -7.78 -21.19
CA PHE A 228 12.51 -6.36 -20.91
C PHE A 228 11.80 -5.47 -21.93
N HIS A 229 11.87 -5.83 -23.22
CA HIS A 229 11.15 -5.12 -24.27
C HIS A 229 9.63 -5.22 -24.11
N ASP A 230 9.10 -6.38 -23.75
CA ASP A 230 7.67 -6.53 -23.46
C ASP A 230 7.25 -5.68 -22.24
N TYR A 231 8.07 -5.64 -21.19
CA TYR A 231 7.87 -4.73 -20.05
C TYR A 231 7.80 -3.27 -20.50
N LEU A 232 8.75 -2.80 -21.32
CA LEU A 232 8.76 -1.42 -21.81
C LEU A 232 7.51 -1.10 -22.63
N LYS A 233 7.03 -2.05 -23.45
CA LYS A 233 5.81 -1.93 -24.23
C LYS A 233 4.57 -1.83 -23.33
N LYS A 234 4.44 -2.72 -22.33
CA LYS A 234 3.36 -2.68 -21.34
C LYS A 234 3.36 -1.37 -20.54
N LYS A 235 4.54 -0.87 -20.14
CA LYS A 235 4.69 0.42 -19.47
C LYS A 235 4.19 1.57 -20.35
N ALA A 236 4.59 1.60 -21.61
CA ALA A 236 4.14 2.62 -22.57
C ALA A 236 2.61 2.58 -22.77
N ASN A 237 2.02 1.39 -22.82
CA ASN A 237 0.56 1.22 -22.94
C ASN A 237 -0.19 1.72 -21.70
N ARG A 238 0.29 1.43 -20.48
CA ARG A 238 -0.28 1.99 -19.24
C ARG A 238 -0.29 3.51 -19.23
N ILE A 239 0.79 4.14 -19.71
CA ILE A 239 0.87 5.61 -19.83
C ILE A 239 -0.16 6.14 -20.83
N LYS A 240 -0.37 5.44 -21.96
CA LYS A 240 -1.36 5.79 -22.97
C LYS A 240 -2.79 5.65 -22.46
N GLU A 241 -3.14 4.56 -21.78
CA GLU A 241 -4.47 4.34 -21.19
C GLU A 241 -4.80 5.38 -20.12
N THR A 242 -3.81 5.76 -19.31
CA THR A 242 -3.94 6.84 -18.31
C THR A 242 -4.19 8.21 -18.98
N ARG A 243 -3.62 8.45 -20.17
CA ARG A 243 -3.88 9.66 -20.97
C ARG A 243 -5.25 9.62 -21.67
N PHE A 244 -5.67 8.45 -22.15
CA PHE A 244 -6.93 8.28 -22.89
C PHE A 244 -8.16 8.35 -21.97
N SER A 245 -8.08 7.76 -20.76
CA SER A 245 -9.15 7.86 -19.75
C SER A 245 -9.38 9.29 -19.23
N LYS A 246 -8.33 10.14 -19.24
CA LYS A 246 -8.47 11.59 -18.98
C LYS A 246 -9.22 12.33 -20.09
N ARG A 247 -9.07 11.90 -21.35
CA ARG A 247 -9.71 12.55 -22.51
C ARG A 247 -11.21 12.27 -22.57
N LEU A 248 -11.63 11.05 -22.23
CA LEU A 248 -13.06 10.66 -22.20
C LEU A 248 -13.85 11.25 -21.02
N LYS A 249 -13.18 11.85 -20.02
CA LYS A 249 -13.83 12.57 -18.91
C LYS A 249 -13.91 14.08 -19.13
N THR A 250 -13.38 14.58 -20.25
CA THR A 250 -13.35 16.03 -20.59
C THR A 250 -14.12 16.35 -21.88
N SER A 251 -14.87 15.39 -22.41
CA SER A 251 -15.82 15.50 -23.53
C SER A 251 -17.20 15.09 -23.06
#